data_AF-A0A956U554-F1
#
_entry.id   AF-A0A956U554-F1
#
_cell.length_a   1.000
_cell.length_b   1.000
_cell.length_c   1.000
_cell.angle_alpha   90.00
_cell.angle_beta   90.00
_cell.angle_gamma   90.00
#
_symmetry.space_group_name_H-M   'P 1'
#
loop_
_entity.id
_entity.type
_entity.pdbx_description
1 polymer ?
#
loop_
_entity_poly.entity_id
_entity_poly.type
_entity_poly.pdbx_seq_one_letter_code
_entity_poly.pdbx_strand_id
1 'polypeptide(L)'
;MTTHESNSSRLSCDQILERGGQKLVESSKNVLSPRLLDLPSDEFLAYLDRATPEELESLLENMDVPASRPLLAGAVAQGGVAPDLSSSFSIVLWWELRRPIFNLLVGLCGLLTLIALVVLNDLPSVFLLFGAFSYFCGVNLFYTAAWILHLLVHMLFPKDSELFGKRLFYSVTALAVLTTLAIAVLLPLTFMLNGISAGPF
;
A
#
# COMPACT_ATOMS: atom_id res chain seq x y z
N MET A 1 67.37 -38.94 21.29
CA MET A 1 66.35 -39.74 21.99
C MET A 1 65.00 -39.29 21.45
N THR A 2 64.31 -40.23 20.86
CA THR A 2 63.16 -40.13 19.93
C THR A 2 61.85 -39.94 20.66
N THR A 3 60.94 -39.11 20.12
CA THR A 3 59.49 -39.41 20.09
C THR A 3 58.81 -38.64 18.96
N HIS A 4 58.42 -39.39 17.93
CA HIS A 4 57.59 -38.98 16.81
C HIS A 4 56.16 -39.42 17.17
N GLU A 5 55.27 -38.49 17.54
CA GLU A 5 53.88 -38.83 17.85
C GLU A 5 53.03 -38.86 16.57
N SER A 6 52.60 -40.08 16.24
CA SER A 6 51.65 -40.44 15.20
C SER A 6 50.24 -39.99 15.59
N ASN A 7 49.74 -38.93 14.96
CA ASN A 7 48.35 -38.45 15.12
C ASN A 7 47.56 -38.60 13.82
N SER A 8 47.44 -39.84 13.36
CA SER A 8 46.60 -40.23 12.22
C SER A 8 45.71 -41.39 12.65
N SER A 9 44.46 -41.41 12.18
CA SER A 9 43.48 -42.51 12.30
C SER A 9 42.39 -42.38 13.38
N ARG A 10 41.75 -41.22 13.53
CA ARG A 10 40.37 -41.14 14.06
C ARG A 10 39.54 -40.14 13.25
N LEU A 11 39.32 -40.46 11.98
CA LEU A 11 38.18 -39.90 11.24
C LEU A 11 36.91 -40.44 11.91
N SER A 12 36.27 -39.60 12.71
CA SER A 12 35.05 -39.93 13.46
C SER A 12 33.93 -40.31 12.49
N CYS A 13 33.14 -41.33 12.83
CA CYS A 13 31.94 -41.73 12.09
C CYS A 13 30.99 -40.54 11.82
N ASP A 14 31.04 -39.50 12.64
CA ASP A 14 30.25 -38.27 12.48
C ASP A 14 30.59 -37.55 11.16
N GLN A 15 31.86 -37.52 10.75
CA GLN A 15 32.26 -36.85 9.50
C GLN A 15 31.82 -37.60 8.23
N ILE A 16 31.50 -38.91 8.35
CA ILE A 16 30.98 -39.72 7.24
C ILE A 16 29.47 -39.49 7.08
N LEU A 17 28.74 -39.34 8.19
CA LEU A 17 27.30 -39.03 8.18
C LEU A 17 27.01 -37.62 7.65
N GLU A 18 27.80 -36.61 8.02
CA GLU A 18 27.63 -35.25 7.50
C GLU A 18 27.89 -35.16 5.98
N ARG A 19 28.90 -35.86 5.47
CA ARG A 19 29.18 -35.89 4.02
C ARG A 19 28.13 -36.65 3.22
N GLY A 20 27.49 -37.66 3.80
CA GLY A 20 26.41 -38.40 3.16
C GLY A 20 25.12 -37.60 3.03
N GLY A 21 24.76 -36.84 4.08
CA GLY A 21 23.55 -36.01 4.10
C GLY A 21 23.60 -34.83 3.13
N GLN A 22 24.75 -34.13 3.04
CA GLN A 22 24.89 -32.97 2.15
C GLN A 22 24.71 -33.32 0.67
N LYS A 23 25.24 -34.47 0.22
CA LYS A 23 25.09 -34.90 -1.19
C LYS A 23 23.65 -35.22 -1.59
N LEU A 24 22.81 -35.69 -0.66
CA LEU A 24 21.40 -35.98 -0.95
C LEU A 24 20.56 -34.70 -1.03
N VAL A 25 20.87 -33.70 -0.20
CA VAL A 25 20.19 -32.39 -0.24
C VAL A 25 20.55 -31.61 -1.50
N GLU A 26 21.82 -31.64 -1.93
CA GLU A 26 22.26 -31.00 -3.19
C GLU A 26 21.70 -31.68 -4.45
N SER A 27 21.52 -33.01 -4.40
CA SER A 27 20.90 -33.75 -5.51
C SER A 27 19.40 -33.50 -5.63
N SER A 28 18.72 -33.10 -4.55
CA SER A 28 17.28 -32.78 -4.56
C SER A 28 17.01 -31.37 -5.09
N LYS A 29 17.85 -30.38 -4.72
CA LYS A 29 17.70 -28.98 -5.16
C LYS A 29 17.81 -28.79 -6.68
N ASN A 30 18.57 -29.62 -7.38
CA ASN A 30 18.80 -29.48 -8.82
C ASN A 30 17.70 -30.10 -9.71
N VAL A 31 16.75 -30.86 -9.15
CA VAL A 31 15.75 -31.59 -9.96
C VAL A 31 14.37 -30.91 -9.98
N LEU A 32 14.05 -30.05 -9.00
CA LEU A 32 12.68 -29.58 -8.81
C LEU A 32 12.29 -28.29 -9.57
N SER A 33 13.21 -27.37 -9.83
CA SER A 33 12.84 -26.01 -10.28
C SER A 33 12.18 -25.87 -11.66
N PRO A 34 12.54 -26.62 -12.73
CA PRO A 34 11.97 -26.35 -14.05
C PRO A 34 10.61 -27.01 -14.29
N ARG A 35 10.20 -28.00 -13.49
CA ARG A 35 8.94 -28.76 -13.74
C ARG A 35 7.72 -28.22 -13.02
N LEU A 36 7.89 -27.37 -12.01
CA LEU A 36 6.77 -26.85 -11.23
C LEU A 36 5.95 -25.80 -11.97
N LEU A 37 6.56 -25.08 -12.91
CA LEU A 37 5.90 -24.06 -13.73
C LEU A 37 5.05 -24.64 -14.87
N ASP A 38 5.27 -25.91 -15.21
CA ASP A 38 4.52 -26.64 -16.25
C ASP A 38 3.31 -27.42 -15.69
N LEU A 39 3.10 -27.38 -14.36
CA LEU A 39 1.98 -28.08 -13.73
C LEU A 39 0.64 -27.36 -14.03
N PRO A 40 -0.45 -28.13 -14.26
CA PRO A 40 -1.80 -27.58 -14.28
C PRO A 40 -2.12 -26.87 -12.95
N SER A 41 -2.97 -25.84 -12.99
CA SER A 41 -3.33 -25.02 -11.82
C SER A 41 -3.73 -25.84 -10.61
N ASP A 42 -4.50 -26.91 -10.83
CA ASP A 42 -5.12 -27.67 -9.76
C ASP A 42 -4.10 -28.55 -9.03
N GLU A 43 -3.12 -29.09 -9.76
CA GLU A 43 -2.03 -29.88 -9.18
C GLU A 43 -1.02 -28.98 -8.46
N PHE A 44 -0.77 -27.78 -8.99
CA PHE A 44 0.06 -26.79 -8.32
C PHE A 44 -0.55 -26.35 -6.98
N LEU A 45 -1.86 -26.09 -6.93
CA LEU A 45 -2.55 -25.73 -5.69
C LEU A 45 -2.56 -26.88 -4.68
N ALA A 46 -2.79 -28.12 -5.15
CA ALA A 46 -2.73 -29.30 -4.29
C ALA A 46 -1.31 -29.56 -3.74
N TYR A 47 -0.28 -29.16 -4.50
CA TYR A 47 1.10 -29.18 -4.06
C TYR A 47 1.38 -28.11 -3.00
N LEU A 48 0.92 -26.87 -3.20
CA LEU A 48 1.05 -25.80 -2.20
C LEU A 48 0.39 -26.14 -0.86
N ASP A 49 -0.75 -26.84 -0.89
CA ASP A 49 -1.48 -27.25 0.31
C ASP A 49 -0.75 -28.36 1.11
N ARG A 50 0.18 -29.07 0.46
CA ARG A 50 0.98 -30.15 1.07
C ARG A 50 2.43 -29.77 1.36
N ALA A 51 2.91 -28.67 0.78
CA ALA A 51 4.30 -28.24 0.89
C ALA A 51 4.62 -27.78 2.30
N THR A 52 5.81 -28.16 2.78
CA THR A 52 6.35 -27.67 4.05
C THR A 52 6.84 -26.22 3.91
N PRO A 53 6.90 -25.44 5.00
CA PRO A 53 7.36 -24.05 4.96
C PRO A 53 8.79 -23.90 4.39
N GLU A 54 9.65 -24.90 4.60
CA GLU A 54 11.03 -24.93 4.09
C GLU A 54 11.06 -25.13 2.56
N GLU A 55 10.17 -25.97 2.02
CA GLU A 55 10.03 -26.16 0.57
C GLU A 55 9.47 -24.90 -0.09
N LEU A 56 8.49 -24.25 0.54
CA LEU A 56 7.94 -22.97 0.08
C LEU A 56 9.01 -21.87 0.03
N GLU A 57 9.85 -21.77 1.05
CA GLU A 57 10.96 -20.81 1.09
C GLU A 57 11.97 -21.07 -0.03
N SER A 58 12.31 -22.36 -0.25
CA SER A 58 13.20 -22.75 -1.35
C SER A 58 12.60 -22.51 -2.74
N LEU A 59 11.27 -22.63 -2.88
CA LEU A 59 10.57 -22.30 -4.12
C LEU A 59 10.53 -20.81 -4.38
N LEU A 60 10.36 -20.02 -3.32
CA LEU A 60 10.41 -18.56 -3.41
C LEU A 60 11.82 -18.07 -3.81
N GLU A 61 12.87 -18.72 -3.29
CA GLU A 61 14.27 -18.40 -3.59
C GLU A 61 14.67 -18.80 -5.02
N ASN A 62 14.13 -19.91 -5.53
CA ASN A 62 14.45 -20.43 -6.87
C ASN A 62 13.54 -19.90 -7.99
N MET A 63 12.35 -19.41 -7.65
CA MET A 63 11.58 -18.62 -8.59
C MET A 63 12.29 -17.28 -8.72
N ASP A 64 13.21 -17.20 -9.69
CA ASP A 64 13.64 -15.98 -10.34
C ASP A 64 12.40 -15.39 -11.05
N VAL A 65 11.41 -14.95 -10.26
CA VAL A 65 10.23 -14.25 -10.76
C VAL A 65 10.81 -13.03 -11.43
N PRO A 66 10.75 -12.92 -12.77
CA PRO A 66 11.27 -11.74 -13.42
C PRO A 66 10.52 -10.58 -12.79
N ALA A 67 11.27 -9.64 -12.22
CA ALA A 67 10.79 -8.41 -11.59
C ALA A 67 10.15 -7.46 -12.62
N SER A 68 9.42 -8.00 -13.60
CA SER A 68 8.76 -7.34 -14.72
C SER A 68 7.23 -7.29 -14.56
N ARG A 69 6.66 -7.79 -13.46
CA ARG A 69 5.29 -7.44 -13.01
C ARG A 69 5.18 -6.68 -11.66
N PRO A 70 6.12 -5.80 -11.25
CA PRO A 70 6.08 -5.15 -9.94
C PRO A 70 5.04 -4.01 -9.87
N LEU A 71 4.56 -3.51 -11.01
CA LEU A 71 3.68 -2.34 -11.02
C LEU A 71 2.26 -2.63 -10.53
N LEU A 72 1.71 -3.80 -10.83
CA LEU A 72 0.29 -4.10 -10.58
C LEU A 72 0.08 -4.97 -9.34
N ALA A 73 0.95 -5.96 -9.10
CA ALA A 73 0.94 -6.74 -7.86
C ALA A 73 1.44 -5.93 -6.66
N GLY A 74 2.44 -5.05 -6.87
CA GLY A 74 2.91 -4.11 -5.85
C GLY A 74 1.86 -3.07 -5.47
N ALA A 75 1.10 -2.53 -6.43
CA ALA A 75 0.06 -1.54 -6.13
C ALA A 75 -1.10 -2.09 -5.29
N VAL A 76 -1.44 -3.38 -5.45
CA VAL A 76 -2.52 -4.04 -4.69
C VAL A 76 -2.03 -4.60 -3.34
N ALA A 77 -0.78 -5.07 -3.26
CA ALA A 77 -0.20 -5.60 -2.01
C ALA A 77 0.44 -4.51 -1.11
N GLN A 78 0.87 -3.36 -1.65
CA GLN A 78 1.47 -2.24 -0.90
C GLN A 78 0.44 -1.32 -0.21
N GLY A 79 -0.75 -1.86 0.09
CA GLY A 79 -1.58 -1.31 1.16
C GLY A 79 -0.87 -1.27 2.52
N GLY A 80 0.26 -1.98 2.70
CA GLY A 80 1.03 -2.02 3.96
C GLY A 80 2.56 -1.87 3.87
N VAL A 81 3.22 -2.32 2.80
CA VAL A 81 4.69 -2.28 2.71
C VAL A 81 5.15 -1.00 2.01
N ALA A 82 5.80 -0.11 2.76
CA ALA A 82 6.30 1.14 2.22
C ALA A 82 7.43 0.87 1.21
N PRO A 83 7.35 1.40 -0.02
CA PRO A 83 8.49 1.37 -0.93
C PRO A 83 9.66 2.10 -0.26
N ASP A 84 10.88 1.63 -0.50
CA ASP A 84 12.09 2.27 0.03
C ASP A 84 12.10 3.75 -0.40
N LEU A 85 11.80 4.63 0.55
CA LEU A 85 11.52 6.06 0.35
C LEU A 85 12.80 6.88 0.23
N SER A 86 13.94 6.24 -0.03
CA SER A 86 15.24 6.88 -0.16
C SER A 86 15.32 7.88 -1.32
N SER A 87 14.42 7.77 -2.31
CA SER A 87 14.34 8.70 -3.44
C SER A 87 13.10 9.58 -3.38
N SER A 88 13.27 10.88 -3.67
CA SER A 88 12.14 11.82 -3.82
C SER A 88 11.13 11.34 -4.85
N PHE A 89 11.57 10.62 -5.88
CA PHE A 89 10.68 10.03 -6.89
C PHE A 89 9.74 8.98 -6.28
N SER A 90 10.21 8.18 -5.31
CA SER A 90 9.38 7.22 -4.58
C SER A 90 8.27 7.92 -3.80
N ILE A 91 8.55 9.09 -3.21
CA ILE A 91 7.53 9.91 -2.53
C ILE A 91 6.48 10.40 -3.52
N VAL A 92 6.90 10.93 -4.66
CA VAL A 92 5.96 11.39 -5.71
C VAL A 92 5.06 10.26 -6.16
N LEU A 93 5.64 9.11 -6.49
CA LEU A 93 4.89 7.93 -6.93
C LEU A 93 3.92 7.44 -5.85
N TRP A 94 4.33 7.49 -4.58
CA TRP A 94 3.50 7.09 -3.43
C TRP A 94 2.24 7.96 -3.29
N TRP A 95 2.36 9.28 -3.52
CA TRP A 95 1.21 10.20 -3.53
C TRP A 95 0.35 9.99 -4.77
N GLU A 96 0.94 9.93 -5.96
CA GLU A 96 0.18 9.77 -7.21
C GLU A 96 -0.63 8.46 -7.24
N LEU A 97 -0.08 7.36 -6.71
CA LEU A 97 -0.79 6.08 -6.64
C LEU A 97 -2.05 6.15 -5.73
N ARG A 98 -2.05 7.03 -4.73
CA ARG A 98 -3.16 7.19 -3.78
C ARG A 98 -4.15 8.28 -4.16
N ARG A 99 -3.81 9.13 -5.15
CA ARG A 99 -4.69 10.18 -5.66
C ARG A 99 -6.06 9.64 -6.12
N PRO A 100 -6.17 8.49 -6.83
CA PRO A 100 -7.47 7.93 -7.19
C PRO A 100 -8.31 7.53 -5.98
N ILE A 101 -7.71 6.92 -4.96
CA ILE A 101 -8.41 6.51 -3.73
C ILE A 101 -8.92 7.74 -2.99
N PHE A 102 -8.09 8.77 -2.84
CA PHE A 102 -8.48 10.04 -2.23
C PHE A 102 -9.66 10.69 -2.97
N ASN A 103 -9.54 10.83 -4.29
CA ASN A 103 -10.60 11.42 -5.12
C ASN A 103 -11.90 10.61 -5.08
N LEU A 104 -11.81 9.29 -5.01
CA LEU A 104 -12.98 8.41 -4.89
C LEU A 104 -13.68 8.61 -3.54
N LEU A 105 -12.93 8.65 -2.42
CA LEU A 105 -13.52 8.90 -1.10
C LEU A 105 -14.19 10.27 -1.02
N VAL A 106 -13.48 11.32 -1.41
CA VAL A 106 -14.02 12.69 -1.40
C VAL A 106 -15.18 12.83 -2.39
N GLY A 107 -15.07 12.21 -3.57
CA GLY A 107 -16.11 12.24 -4.59
C GLY A 107 -17.40 11.56 -4.13
N LEU A 108 -17.33 10.41 -3.46
CA LEU A 108 -18.49 9.73 -2.89
C LEU A 108 -19.16 10.58 -1.79
N CYS A 109 -18.37 11.15 -0.87
CA CYS A 109 -18.90 12.05 0.14
C CYS A 109 -19.52 13.32 -0.48
N GLY A 110 -18.89 13.86 -1.51
CA GLY A 110 -19.37 15.04 -2.23
C GLY A 110 -20.67 14.76 -2.98
N LEU A 111 -20.81 13.57 -3.58
CA LEU A 111 -22.04 13.15 -4.24
C LEU A 111 -23.20 13.04 -3.24
N LEU A 112 -22.98 12.41 -2.09
CA LEU A 112 -23.98 12.34 -1.02
C LEU A 112 -24.38 13.73 -0.53
N THR A 113 -23.39 14.62 -0.40
CA THR A 113 -23.62 16.03 -0.02
C THR A 113 -24.44 16.77 -1.06
N LEU A 114 -24.15 16.58 -2.35
CA LEU A 114 -24.90 17.19 -3.44
C LEU A 114 -26.36 16.71 -3.45
N ILE A 115 -26.58 15.41 -3.27
CA ILE A 115 -27.93 14.83 -3.16
C ILE A 115 -28.68 15.45 -1.98
N ALA A 116 -28.05 15.53 -0.81
CA ALA A 116 -28.66 16.16 0.37
C ALA A 116 -29.01 17.63 0.11
N LEU A 117 -28.13 18.40 -0.54
CA LEU A 117 -28.39 19.79 -0.86
C LEU A 117 -29.54 19.96 -1.85
N VAL A 118 -29.62 19.12 -2.89
CA VAL A 118 -30.71 19.16 -3.89
C VAL A 118 -32.07 18.78 -3.28
N VAL A 119 -32.09 17.83 -2.34
CA VAL A 119 -33.34 17.39 -1.70
C VAL A 119 -33.81 18.38 -0.63
N LEU A 120 -32.88 18.98 0.12
CA LEU A 120 -33.20 19.82 1.29
C LEU A 120 -33.27 21.32 0.97
N ASN A 121 -32.75 21.77 -0.17
CA ASN A 121 -32.67 23.19 -0.50
C ASN A 121 -33.03 23.43 -1.97
N ASP A 122 -33.83 24.46 -2.24
CA ASP A 122 -34.07 25.00 -3.58
C ASP A 122 -32.94 25.95 -4.03
N LEU A 123 -31.69 25.51 -3.90
CA LEU A 123 -30.54 26.29 -4.38
C LEU A 123 -30.51 26.27 -5.92
N PRO A 124 -30.32 27.42 -6.59
CA PRO A 124 -30.18 27.45 -8.04
C PRO A 124 -29.00 26.58 -8.49
N SER A 125 -29.21 25.75 -9.53
CA SER A 125 -28.23 24.75 -9.98
C SER A 125 -26.86 25.33 -10.34
N VAL A 126 -26.81 26.60 -10.77
CA VAL A 126 -25.56 27.32 -11.08
C VAL A 126 -24.68 27.48 -9.82
N PHE A 127 -25.27 27.81 -8.67
CA PHE A 127 -24.52 27.94 -7.42
C PHE A 127 -24.02 26.59 -6.91
N LEU A 128 -24.84 25.53 -7.05
CA LEU A 128 -24.42 24.17 -6.70
C LEU A 128 -23.24 23.72 -7.57
N LEU A 129 -23.30 23.95 -8.88
CA LEU A 129 -22.21 23.59 -9.80
C LEU A 129 -20.93 24.39 -9.50
N PHE A 130 -21.06 25.70 -9.32
CA PHE A 130 -19.91 26.56 -9.01
C PHE A 130 -19.28 26.21 -7.65
N GLY A 131 -20.12 25.94 -6.64
CA GLY A 131 -19.67 25.49 -5.32
C GLY A 131 -18.96 24.13 -5.38
N ALA A 132 -19.53 23.16 -6.09
CA ALA A 132 -18.93 21.85 -6.28
C ALA A 132 -17.59 21.92 -7.01
N PHE A 133 -17.51 22.73 -8.08
CA PHE A 133 -16.26 22.93 -8.83
C PHE A 133 -15.18 23.62 -7.97
N SER A 134 -15.55 24.70 -7.27
CA SER A 134 -14.64 25.42 -6.38
C SER A 134 -14.12 24.53 -5.26
N TYR A 135 -15.00 23.72 -4.66
CA TYR A 135 -14.63 22.74 -3.65
C TYR A 135 -13.67 21.67 -4.21
N PHE A 136 -13.96 21.14 -5.40
CA PHE A 136 -13.10 20.17 -6.08
C PHE A 136 -11.69 20.73 -6.34
N CYS A 137 -11.58 21.97 -6.80
CA CYS A 137 -10.29 22.63 -6.97
C CYS A 137 -9.57 22.82 -5.62
N GLY A 138 -10.28 23.28 -4.60
CA GLY A 138 -9.72 23.50 -3.26
C GLY A 138 -9.15 22.22 -2.65
N VAL A 139 -9.90 21.13 -2.67
CA VAL A 139 -9.46 19.85 -2.07
C VAL A 139 -8.24 19.26 -2.80
N ASN A 140 -8.16 19.41 -4.13
CA ASN A 140 -6.98 19.00 -4.91
C ASN A 140 -5.76 19.90 -4.64
N LEU A 141 -5.98 21.19 -4.40
CA LEU A 141 -4.91 22.11 -4.01
C LEU A 141 -4.33 21.73 -2.64
N PHE A 142 -5.19 21.46 -1.65
CA PHE A 142 -4.76 21.00 -0.33
C PHE A 142 -4.01 19.66 -0.39
N TYR A 143 -4.49 18.72 -1.22
CA TYR A 143 -3.79 17.46 -1.46
C TYR A 143 -2.37 17.68 -2.01
N THR A 144 -2.25 18.56 -3.00
CA THR A 144 -0.96 18.91 -3.61
C THR A 144 -0.03 19.63 -2.62
N ALA A 145 -0.57 20.53 -1.80
CA ALA A 145 0.17 21.20 -0.74
C ALA A 145 0.71 20.21 0.31
N ALA A 146 -0.09 19.20 0.68
CA ALA A 146 0.35 18.14 1.59
C ALA A 146 1.47 17.27 0.99
N TRP A 147 1.38 16.96 -0.30
CA TRP A 147 2.46 16.30 -1.01
C TRP A 147 3.77 17.12 -0.99
N ILE A 148 3.70 18.42 -1.30
CA ILE A 148 4.87 19.32 -1.24
C ILE A 148 5.43 19.40 0.19
N LEU A 149 4.57 19.45 1.20
CA LEU A 149 4.98 19.46 2.61
C LEU A 149 5.72 18.16 2.99
N HIS A 150 5.27 17.00 2.51
CA HIS A 150 5.98 15.73 2.72
C HIS A 150 7.36 15.75 2.07
N LEU A 151 7.50 16.28 0.85
CA LEU A 151 8.80 16.45 0.20
C LEU A 151 9.74 17.37 1.01
N LEU A 152 9.22 18.48 1.53
CA LEU A 152 10.00 19.41 2.35
C LEU A 152 10.48 18.74 3.65
N VAL A 153 9.61 18.00 4.34
CA VAL A 153 9.98 17.26 5.55
C VAL A 153 10.99 16.17 5.25
N HIS A 154 10.87 15.49 4.10
CA HIS A 154 11.86 14.50 3.70
C HIS A 154 13.25 15.12 3.45
N MET A 155 13.32 16.33 2.89
CA MET A 155 14.59 17.04 2.73
C MET A 155 15.23 17.44 4.06
N LEU A 156 14.43 17.80 5.07
CA LEU A 156 14.91 18.25 6.38
C LEU A 156 15.18 17.09 7.35
N PHE A 157 14.34 16.07 7.33
CA PHE A 157 14.32 14.95 8.28
C PHE A 157 14.04 13.61 7.57
N PRO A 158 15.00 13.06 6.80
CA PRO A 158 14.77 11.85 6.01
C PRO A 158 14.30 10.65 6.85
N LYS A 159 14.85 10.49 8.07
CA LYS A 159 14.58 9.36 8.96
C LYS A 159 13.12 9.27 9.43
N ASP A 160 12.46 10.41 9.62
CA ASP A 160 11.09 10.48 10.16
C ASP A 160 10.03 10.69 9.06
N SER A 161 10.48 10.90 7.82
CA SER A 161 9.63 11.33 6.71
C SER A 161 8.54 10.31 6.35
N GLU A 162 8.82 9.02 6.42
CA GLU A 162 7.85 7.98 6.08
C GLU A 162 6.61 8.00 6.99
N LEU A 163 6.83 8.03 8.32
CA LEU A 163 5.74 8.08 9.30
C LEU A 163 4.96 9.38 9.17
N PHE A 164 5.66 10.49 8.91
CA PHE A 164 5.03 11.78 8.65
C PHE A 164 4.13 11.73 7.42
N GLY A 165 4.60 11.19 6.29
CA GLY A 165 3.85 11.07 5.05
C GLY A 165 2.55 10.28 5.21
N LYS A 166 2.61 9.13 5.88
CA LYS A 166 1.43 8.31 6.20
C LYS A 166 0.42 9.10 7.03
N ARG A 167 0.85 9.71 8.14
CA ARG A 167 -0.02 10.51 9.02
C ARG A 167 -0.62 11.71 8.29
N LEU A 168 0.17 12.38 7.46
CA LEU A 168 -0.26 13.56 6.71
C LEU A 168 -1.34 13.19 5.69
N PHE A 169 -1.17 12.10 4.95
CA PHE A 169 -2.19 11.60 4.02
C PHE A 169 -3.52 11.28 4.71
N TYR A 170 -3.48 10.55 5.84
CA TYR A 170 -4.69 10.26 6.60
C TYR A 170 -5.34 11.52 7.15
N SER A 171 -4.55 12.48 7.65
CA SER A 171 -5.06 13.74 8.20
C SER A 171 -5.75 14.59 7.14
N VAL A 172 -5.15 14.71 5.95
CA VAL A 172 -5.71 15.47 4.82
C VAL A 172 -6.97 14.79 4.28
N THR A 173 -6.95 13.46 4.17
CA THR A 173 -8.14 12.69 3.74
C THR A 173 -9.29 12.82 4.74
N ALA A 174 -9.00 12.65 6.04
CA ALA A 174 -9.99 12.82 7.10
C ALA A 174 -10.55 14.25 7.12
N LEU A 175 -9.69 15.26 7.03
CA LEU A 175 -10.11 16.66 6.98
C LEU A 175 -11.00 16.95 5.76
N ALA A 176 -10.64 16.44 4.58
CA ALA A 176 -11.43 16.61 3.37
C ALA A 176 -12.83 15.98 3.52
N VAL A 177 -12.90 14.73 4.00
CA VAL A 177 -14.16 14.02 4.22
C VAL A 177 -15.01 14.72 5.28
N LEU A 178 -14.42 15.08 6.43
CA LEU A 178 -15.13 15.78 7.51
C LEU A 178 -15.64 17.14 7.05
N THR A 179 -14.85 17.89 6.29
CA THR A 179 -15.28 19.18 5.73
C THR A 179 -16.41 18.99 4.74
N THR A 180 -16.36 17.95 3.89
CA THR A 180 -17.43 17.62 2.95
C THR A 180 -18.75 17.35 3.70
N LEU A 181 -18.70 16.48 4.72
CA LEU A 181 -19.87 16.13 5.52
C LEU A 181 -20.38 17.30 6.37
N ALA A 182 -19.47 18.13 6.90
CA ALA A 182 -19.83 19.33 7.63
C ALA A 182 -20.59 20.31 6.74
N ILE A 183 -20.17 20.52 5.49
CA ILE A 183 -20.91 21.35 4.53
C ILE A 183 -22.32 20.80 4.29
N ALA A 184 -22.46 19.47 4.19
CA ALA A 184 -23.75 18.81 4.00
C ALA A 184 -24.75 19.07 5.14
N VAL A 185 -24.27 19.28 6.36
CA VAL A 185 -25.11 19.54 7.54
C VAL A 185 -25.29 21.05 7.76
N LEU A 186 -24.20 21.81 7.68
CA LEU A 186 -24.19 23.23 8.01
C LEU A 186 -24.99 24.06 7.02
N LEU A 187 -24.90 23.79 5.71
CA LEU A 187 -25.65 24.57 4.72
C LEU A 187 -27.17 24.45 4.90
N PRO A 188 -27.78 23.25 4.91
CA PRO A 188 -29.21 23.12 5.19
C PRO A 188 -29.61 23.71 6.55
N LEU A 189 -28.79 23.50 7.59
CA LEU A 189 -29.06 24.05 8.91
C LEU A 189 -29.12 25.59 8.88
N THR A 190 -28.15 26.23 8.22
CA THR A 190 -28.17 27.70 8.08
C THR A 190 -29.37 28.18 7.29
N PHE A 191 -29.78 27.44 6.25
CA PHE A 191 -30.97 27.78 5.47
C PHE A 191 -32.24 27.66 6.30
N MET A 192 -32.39 26.59 7.09
CA MET A 192 -33.52 26.42 8.02
C MET A 192 -33.57 27.52 9.08
N LEU A 193 -32.43 27.85 9.71
CA LEU A 193 -32.37 28.90 10.73
C LEU A 193 -32.71 30.29 10.16
N ASN A 194 -32.22 30.61 8.95
CA ASN A 194 -32.52 31.88 8.29
C ASN A 194 -33.96 31.92 7.75
N GLY A 195 -34.49 30.81 7.25
CA GLY A 195 -35.87 30.69 6.77
C GLY A 195 -36.90 30.87 7.88
N ILE A 196 -36.62 30.38 9.10
CA ILE A 196 -37.46 30.65 10.29
C ILE A 196 -37.50 32.15 10.61
N SER A 197 -36.39 32.87 10.40
CA SER A 197 -36.32 34.31 10.67
C SER A 197 -37.07 35.16 9.63
N ALA A 198 -37.37 34.63 8.45
CA ALA A 198 -38.05 35.33 7.36
C ALA A 198 -39.57 35.10 7.33
N GLY A 199 -40.18 34.84 8.50
CA GLY A 199 -41.62 34.58 8.66
C GLY A 199 -42.53 35.59 7.92
N PRO A 200 -43.77 35.17 7.59
CA PRO A 200 -44.58 35.81 6.58
C PRO A 200 -44.91 37.25 6.96
N PHE A 201 -44.36 38.20 6.20
CA PHE A 201 -44.86 39.56 6.10
C PHE A 201 -46.03 39.61 5.13
#